data_AF-A0A372EH02-F1
#
_entry.id   AF-A0A372EH02-F1
#
_cell.length_a   1.000
_cell.length_b   1.000
_cell.length_c   1.000
_cell.angle_alpha   90.00
_cell.angle_beta   90.00
_cell.angle_gamma   90.00
#
_symmetry.space_group_name_H-M   'P 1'
#
loop_
_entity.id
_entity.type
_entity.pdbx_description
1 polymer ?
#
loop_
_entity_poly.entity_id
_entity_poly.type
_entity_poly.pdbx_seq_one_letter_code
_entity_poly.pdbx_strand_id
1 'polypeptide(L)'
;MAARQVTDENGQALALNPFARRALARFGRVEYRLGTGGFLLRRARIDIVLPPLVNGLQRSNGLVFRWRGLDGALDGQLGPGQRQPIWSGTITAPLTPLAIDLELELELDALGPWNGGAFGIEPGFELVTLP
;
A
#
# COMPACT_ATOMS: atom_id res chain seq x y z
N MET A 1 2.95 8.76 4.87
CA MET A 1 3.23 8.28 6.25
C MET A 1 4.65 7.69 6.32
N ALA A 2 5.23 7.54 7.51
CA ALA A 2 6.55 6.91 7.69
C ALA A 2 6.41 5.47 8.23
N ALA A 3 7.32 4.58 7.83
CA ALA A 3 7.38 3.23 8.39
C ALA A 3 7.78 3.29 9.87
N ARG A 4 7.13 2.46 10.71
CA ARG A 4 7.47 2.35 12.13
C ARG A 4 8.72 1.51 12.35
N GLN A 5 8.95 0.56 11.45
CA GLN A 5 10.09 -0.34 11.49
C GLN A 5 10.50 -0.70 10.06
N VAL A 6 11.81 -0.78 9.81
CA VAL A 6 12.36 -1.29 8.55
C VAL A 6 13.41 -2.35 8.90
N THR A 7 13.16 -3.59 8.48
CA THR A 7 14.07 -4.72 8.69
C THR A 7 14.60 -5.27 7.38
N ASP A 8 15.67 -6.04 7.46
CA ASP A 8 16.11 -6.92 6.36
C ASP A 8 15.29 -8.22 6.33
N GLU A 9 15.60 -9.10 5.37
CA GLU A 9 14.99 -10.43 5.22
C GLU A 9 15.19 -11.38 6.43
N ASN A 10 16.11 -11.08 7.34
CA ASN A 10 16.39 -11.86 8.55
C ASN A 10 15.72 -11.27 9.80
N GLY A 11 14.99 -10.16 9.65
CA GLY A 11 14.35 -9.45 10.76
C GLY A 11 15.29 -8.53 11.55
N GLN A 12 16.53 -8.31 11.09
CA GLN A 12 17.45 -7.34 11.68
C GLN A 12 17.13 -5.94 11.18
N ALA A 13 17.43 -4.90 11.95
CA ALA A 13 17.27 -3.53 11.47
C ALA A 13 18.09 -3.32 10.19
N LEU A 14 17.45 -2.80 9.13
CA LEU A 14 18.08 -2.72 7.80
C LEU A 14 19.43 -1.98 7.82
N ALA A 15 19.54 -0.92 8.62
CA ALA A 15 20.76 -0.12 8.75
C ALA A 15 21.97 -0.89 9.31
N LEU A 16 21.75 -2.05 9.94
CA LEU A 16 22.80 -2.89 10.52
C LEU A 16 23.32 -3.96 9.54
N ASN A 17 22.64 -4.19 8.42
CA ASN A 17 23.03 -5.19 7.43
C ASN A 17 23.33 -4.55 6.06
N PRO A 18 24.60 -4.29 5.74
CA PRO A 18 24.98 -3.73 4.43
C PRO A 18 24.81 -4.72 3.26
N PHE A 19 24.55 -6.00 3.54
CA PHE A 19 24.35 -7.06 2.56
C PHE A 19 22.89 -7.50 2.44
N ALA A 20 21.96 -6.76 3.06
CA ALA A 20 20.54 -7.02 2.93
C ALA A 20 20.15 -7.03 1.44
N ARG A 21 19.30 -7.98 1.06
CA ARG A 21 18.73 -8.04 -0.29
C ARG A 21 17.36 -7.43 -0.35
N ARG A 22 16.66 -7.42 0.79
CA ARG A 22 15.30 -6.90 0.89
C ARG A 22 15.15 -5.96 2.06
N ALA A 23 14.30 -4.97 1.88
CA ALA A 23 13.78 -4.14 2.95
C ALA A 23 12.30 -4.49 3.19
N LEU A 24 11.97 -4.76 4.44
CA LEU A 24 10.62 -5.01 4.92
C LEU A 24 10.22 -3.83 5.81
N ALA A 25 9.40 -2.93 5.26
CA ALA A 25 8.88 -1.78 5.96
C ALA A 25 7.50 -2.08 6.54
N ARG A 26 7.36 -1.98 7.86
CA ARG A 26 6.09 -2.15 8.58
C ARG A 26 5.55 -0.80 9.00
N PHE A 27 4.35 -0.48 8.55
CA PHE A 27 3.64 0.74 8.93
C PHE A 27 2.64 0.50 10.05
N GLY A 28 2.19 -0.75 10.19
CA GLY A 28 1.14 -1.15 11.15
C GLY A 28 -0.23 -0.66 10.69
N ARG A 29 -1.12 -0.43 11.67
CA ARG A 29 -2.47 0.09 11.40
C ARG A 29 -2.44 1.46 10.74
N VAL A 30 -3.05 1.55 9.57
CA VAL A 30 -3.29 2.75 8.77
C VAL A 30 -4.80 2.93 8.61
N GLU A 31 -5.28 4.15 8.81
CA GLU A 31 -6.69 4.50 8.66
C GLU A 31 -6.85 5.55 7.58
N TYR A 32 -7.67 5.24 6.57
CA TYR A 32 -8.07 6.16 5.53
C TYR A 32 -9.52 6.60 5.74
N ARG A 33 -9.81 7.86 5.37
CA ARG A 33 -11.17 8.38 5.29
C ARG A 33 -11.42 8.80 3.84
N LEU A 34 -12.12 7.96 3.11
CA LEU A 34 -12.31 8.12 1.67
C LEU A 34 -13.59 8.93 1.40
N GLY A 35 -13.48 9.99 0.61
CA GLY A 35 -14.62 10.80 0.19
C GLY A 35 -15.52 10.04 -0.80
N THR A 36 -16.69 9.59 -0.34
CA THR A 36 -17.62 8.75 -1.11
C THR A 36 -19.03 9.34 -1.22
N GLY A 37 -19.24 10.57 -0.73
CA GLY A 37 -20.56 11.23 -0.70
C GLY A 37 -21.31 11.32 -2.03
N GLY A 38 -20.60 11.40 -3.16
CA GLY A 38 -21.23 11.37 -4.49
C GLY A 38 -21.91 10.03 -4.85
N PHE A 39 -21.72 8.99 -4.03
CA PHE A 39 -22.19 7.63 -4.27
C PHE A 39 -23.11 7.11 -3.17
N LEU A 40 -23.64 7.98 -2.32
CA LEU A 40 -24.56 7.60 -1.24
C LEU A 40 -25.69 6.69 -1.73
N LEU A 41 -25.99 5.67 -0.92
CA LEU A 41 -26.98 4.62 -1.14
C LEU A 41 -26.71 3.71 -2.36
N ARG A 42 -25.61 3.92 -3.08
CA ARG A 42 -25.19 3.03 -4.17
C ARG A 42 -24.34 1.89 -3.62
N ARG A 43 -24.48 0.73 -4.24
CA ARG A 43 -23.51 -0.35 -4.08
C ARG A 43 -22.25 0.00 -4.84
N ALA A 44 -21.09 -0.19 -4.22
CA ALA A 44 -19.81 0.16 -4.80
C ALA A 44 -18.71 -0.82 -4.35
N ARG A 45 -17.61 -0.81 -5.09
CA ARG A 45 -16.33 -1.43 -4.76
C ARG A 45 -15.28 -0.33 -4.73
N ILE A 46 -14.40 -0.37 -3.74
CA ILE A 46 -13.23 0.49 -3.70
C ILE A 46 -12.01 -0.39 -3.97
N ASP A 47 -11.20 0.03 -4.93
CA ASP A 47 -9.94 -0.59 -5.28
C ASP A 47 -8.80 0.26 -4.73
N ILE A 48 -7.79 -0.39 -4.17
CA ILE A 48 -6.49 0.23 -3.89
C ILE A 48 -5.62 0.13 -5.15
N VAL A 49 -4.85 1.17 -5.44
CA VAL A 49 -4.06 1.29 -6.68
C VAL A 49 -2.65 1.74 -6.36
N LEU A 50 -1.64 1.04 -6.89
CA LEU A 50 -0.27 1.57 -6.89
C LEU A 50 0.03 2.21 -8.24
N PRO A 51 0.63 3.42 -8.26
CA PRO A 51 1.04 4.01 -9.52
C PRO A 51 2.02 3.08 -10.26
N PRO A 52 1.96 3.05 -11.60
CA PRO A 52 2.89 2.24 -12.41
C PRO A 52 4.32 2.76 -12.33
N LEU A 53 4.50 4.06 -12.10
CA LEU A 53 5.78 4.72 -11.95
C LEU A 53 6.01 5.06 -10.48
N VAL A 54 7.02 4.44 -9.88
CA VAL A 54 7.45 4.70 -8.51
C VAL A 54 8.82 5.35 -8.57
N ASN A 55 8.93 6.55 -8.00
CA ASN A 55 10.20 7.27 -8.04
C ASN A 55 11.30 6.49 -7.30
N GLY A 56 12.48 6.39 -7.91
CA GLY A 56 13.60 5.60 -7.40
C GLY A 56 13.55 4.09 -7.69
N LEU A 57 12.42 3.55 -8.17
CA LEU A 57 12.29 2.13 -8.53
C LEU A 57 12.60 1.92 -10.01
N GLN A 58 13.57 1.08 -10.33
CA GLN A 58 13.92 0.70 -11.70
C GLN A 58 13.18 -0.56 -12.17
N ARG A 59 13.02 -1.54 -11.28
CA ARG A 59 12.29 -2.78 -11.57
C ARG A 59 10.97 -2.80 -10.81
N SER A 60 9.85 -2.68 -11.52
CA SER A 60 8.52 -2.65 -10.92
C SER A 60 8.20 -3.89 -10.09
N ASN A 61 8.66 -5.07 -10.50
CA ASN A 61 8.44 -6.32 -9.78
C ASN A 61 9.19 -6.44 -8.45
N GLY A 62 10.12 -5.53 -8.16
CA GLY A 62 10.86 -5.52 -6.90
C GLY A 62 10.13 -4.83 -5.74
N LEU A 63 8.92 -4.32 -5.94
CA LEU A 63 8.12 -3.68 -4.90
C LEU A 63 6.78 -4.41 -4.73
N VAL A 64 6.45 -4.79 -3.49
CA VAL A 64 5.15 -5.37 -3.15
C VAL A 64 4.57 -4.69 -1.92
N PHE A 65 3.36 -4.19 -2.06
CA PHE A 65 2.50 -3.78 -0.95
C PHE A 65 1.70 -4.97 -0.50
N ARG A 66 1.64 -5.22 0.81
CA ARG A 66 0.77 -6.22 1.42
C ARG A 66 0.00 -5.61 2.55
N TRP A 67 -1.25 -6.00 2.69
CA TRP A 67 -2.05 -5.57 3.82
C TRP A 67 -2.96 -6.66 4.34
N ARG A 68 -3.25 -6.54 5.62
CA ARG A 68 -4.36 -7.23 6.28
C ARG A 68 -5.50 -6.24 6.43
N GLY A 69 -6.67 -6.60 5.94
CA GLY A 69 -7.90 -5.85 6.12
C GLY A 69 -8.35 -5.83 7.57
N LEU A 70 -8.81 -4.66 8.03
CA LEU A 70 -9.46 -4.47 9.32
C LEU A 70 -10.84 -3.85 9.08
N ASP A 71 -11.76 -4.02 10.03
CA ASP A 71 -13.05 -3.32 10.03
C ASP A 71 -13.86 -3.46 8.71
N GLY A 72 -13.78 -4.65 8.08
CA GLY A 72 -14.49 -4.96 6.82
C GLY A 72 -13.70 -4.68 5.54
N ALA A 73 -12.45 -4.22 5.63
CA ALA A 73 -11.52 -4.23 4.50
C ALA A 73 -11.10 -5.66 4.15
N LEU A 74 -10.79 -5.89 2.87
CA LEU A 74 -10.28 -7.16 2.34
C LEU A 74 -8.76 -7.21 2.47
N ASP A 75 -8.21 -8.40 2.72
CA ASP A 75 -6.77 -8.66 2.62
C ASP A 75 -6.29 -8.56 1.17
N GLY A 76 -5.01 -8.26 0.97
CA GLY A 76 -4.44 -8.32 -0.36
C GLY A 76 -2.97 -7.96 -0.47
N GLN A 77 -2.50 -7.99 -1.72
CA GLN A 77 -1.16 -7.58 -2.08
C GLN A 77 -1.12 -7.08 -3.51
N LEU A 78 -0.31 -6.07 -3.77
CA LEU A 78 -0.17 -5.53 -5.13
C LEU A 78 1.20 -4.92 -5.35
N GLY A 79 1.67 -4.96 -6.59
CA GLY A 79 2.85 -4.26 -7.07
C GLY A 79 2.51 -2.99 -7.87
N PRO A 80 3.53 -2.26 -8.33
CA PRO A 80 3.35 -1.08 -9.18
C PRO A 80 2.46 -1.33 -10.39
N GLY A 81 1.53 -0.41 -10.65
CA GLY A 81 0.61 -0.45 -11.79
C GLY A 81 -0.57 -1.42 -11.61
N GLN A 82 -0.64 -2.12 -10.48
CA GLN A 82 -1.74 -3.02 -10.18
C GLN A 82 -2.83 -2.31 -9.39
N ARG A 83 -4.03 -2.89 -9.46
CA ARG A 83 -5.20 -2.52 -8.66
C ARG A 83 -5.80 -3.77 -8.05
N GLN A 84 -6.30 -3.67 -6.82
CA GLN A 84 -6.99 -4.76 -6.16
C GLN A 84 -8.17 -4.23 -5.34
N PRO A 85 -9.32 -4.94 -5.33
CA PRO A 85 -10.41 -4.61 -4.42
C PRO A 85 -9.95 -4.65 -2.96
N ILE A 86 -10.29 -3.61 -2.21
CA ILE A 86 -10.00 -3.51 -0.77
C ILE A 86 -11.27 -3.39 0.06
N TRP A 87 -12.39 -3.02 -0.56
CA TRP A 87 -13.69 -2.94 0.11
C TRP A 87 -14.82 -3.05 -0.91
N SER A 88 -15.97 -3.56 -0.50
CA SER A 88 -17.21 -3.47 -1.27
C SER A 88 -18.43 -3.46 -0.36
N GLY A 89 -19.47 -2.76 -0.77
CA GLY A 89 -20.70 -2.64 0.00
C GLY A 89 -21.56 -1.48 -0.47
N THR A 90 -22.59 -1.15 0.31
CA THR A 90 -23.40 0.05 0.08
C THR A 90 -22.76 1.24 0.79
N ILE A 91 -22.64 2.37 0.08
CA ILE A 91 -22.15 3.62 0.68
C ILE A 91 -23.25 4.21 1.55
N THR A 92 -23.06 4.20 2.87
CA THR A 92 -24.05 4.67 3.85
C THR A 92 -23.72 6.05 4.44
N ALA A 93 -22.51 6.55 4.22
CA ALA A 93 -22.03 7.83 4.73
C ALA A 93 -21.16 8.56 3.68
N PRO A 94 -20.99 9.90 3.79
CA PRO A 94 -20.16 10.65 2.86
C PRO A 94 -18.65 10.36 2.93
N LEU A 95 -18.21 9.78 4.04
CA LEU A 95 -16.85 9.30 4.25
C LEU A 95 -16.91 7.80 4.54
N THR A 96 -16.21 7.01 3.74
CA THR A 96 -16.02 5.58 4.00
C THR A 96 -14.71 5.38 4.77
N PRO A 97 -14.75 4.92 6.04
CA PRO A 97 -13.54 4.56 6.76
C PRO A 97 -12.96 3.26 6.18
N LEU A 98 -11.63 3.20 6.10
CA LEU A 98 -10.91 2.00 5.69
C LEU A 98 -9.70 1.83 6.60
N ALA A 99 -9.64 0.72 7.33
CA ALA A 99 -8.52 0.40 8.20
C ALA A 99 -7.78 -0.84 7.67
N ILE A 100 -6.45 -0.78 7.65
CA ILE A 100 -5.59 -1.89 7.26
C ILE A 100 -4.32 -1.94 8.09
N ASP A 101 -3.74 -3.12 8.28
CA ASP A 101 -2.33 -3.24 8.68
C ASP A 101 -1.47 -3.32 7.42
N LEU A 102 -0.61 -2.33 7.19
CA LEU A 102 0.18 -2.21 5.96
C LEU A 102 1.65 -2.59 6.15
N GLU A 103 2.15 -3.36 5.18
CA GLU A 103 3.56 -3.70 5.00
C GLU A 103 3.99 -3.50 3.55
N LEU A 104 5.28 -3.23 3.38
CA LEU A 104 5.93 -3.05 2.09
C LEU A 104 7.20 -3.89 2.07
N GLU A 105 7.36 -4.68 1.01
CA GLU A 105 8.60 -5.40 0.70
C GLU A 105 9.24 -4.78 -0.54
N LEU A 106 10.54 -4.50 -0.45
CA LEU A 106 11.35 -3.93 -1.51
C LEU A 106 12.61 -4.76 -1.72
N GLU A 107 12.83 -5.25 -2.94
CA GLU A 107 14.13 -5.74 -3.40
C GLU A 107 15.08 -4.55 -3.57
N LEU A 108 16.20 -4.55 -2.85
CA LEU A 108 17.10 -3.40 -2.82
C LEU A 108 17.86 -3.20 -4.14
N ASP A 109 18.06 -4.26 -4.92
CA ASP A 109 18.63 -4.20 -6.27
C ASP A 109 17.59 -3.81 -7.36
N ALA A 110 16.32 -3.64 -6.99
CA ALA A 110 15.30 -3.06 -7.86
C ALA A 110 15.29 -1.53 -7.81
N LEU A 111 15.97 -0.93 -6.84
CA LEU A 111 16.20 0.51 -6.78
C LEU A 111 17.22 0.94 -7.84
N GLY A 112 16.98 2.12 -8.42
CA GLY A 112 17.99 2.77 -9.24
C GLY A 112 19.10 3.43 -8.43
N PRO A 113 20.04 4.09 -9.11
CA PRO A 113 21.03 4.95 -8.47
C PRO A 113 20.34 5.92 -7.52
N TRP A 114 20.46 5.65 -6.22
CA TRP A 114 19.84 6.43 -5.17
C TRP A 114 20.92 7.24 -4.47
N ASN A 115 20.83 8.55 -4.59
CA ASN A 115 21.78 9.54 -4.11
C ASN A 115 21.58 9.91 -2.63
N GLY A 116 20.92 9.04 -1.87
CA GLY A 116 20.51 9.30 -0.49
C GLY A 116 19.22 10.12 -0.42
N GLY A 117 18.33 9.74 0.48
CA GLY A 117 16.98 10.29 0.60
C GLY A 117 15.97 9.25 1.12
N ALA A 118 14.75 9.68 1.40
CA ALA A 118 13.67 8.77 1.80
C ALA A 118 13.00 8.15 0.56
N PHE A 119 12.89 6.82 0.54
CA PHE A 119 12.01 6.13 -0.40
C PHE A 119 10.60 6.08 0.21
N GLY A 120 9.60 6.48 -0.57
CA GLY A 120 8.23 6.52 -0.12
C GLY A 120 7.27 6.46 -1.29
N ILE A 121 6.13 5.82 -1.06
CA ILE A 121 5.06 5.70 -2.02
C ILE A 121 3.73 5.67 -1.26
N GLU A 122 2.75 6.34 -1.84
CA GLU A 122 1.39 6.42 -1.33
C GLU A 122 0.45 5.75 -2.36
N PRO A 123 -0.36 4.77 -1.93
CA PRO A 123 -1.34 4.18 -2.81
C PRO A 123 -2.48 5.16 -3.07
N GLY A 124 -3.08 5.08 -4.25
CA GLY A 124 -4.35 5.72 -4.59
C GLY A 124 -5.54 4.80 -4.29
N PHE A 125 -6.74 5.37 -4.41
CA PHE A 125 -7.99 4.64 -4.30
C PHE A 125 -8.93 5.01 -5.44
N GLU A 126 -9.62 4.02 -5.98
CA GLU A 126 -10.62 4.20 -7.04
C GLU A 126 -11.94 3.57 -6.62
N LEU A 127 -13.06 4.22 -6.96
CA LEU A 127 -14.39 3.72 -6.66
C LEU A 127 -15.12 3.31 -7.94
N VAL A 128 -15.68 2.10 -7.92
CA VAL A 128 -16.50 1.54 -8.99
C VAL A 128 -17.91 1.31 -8.47
N THR A 129 -18.93 1.88 -9.12
CA THR A 129 -20.33 1.59 -8.80
C THR A 129 -20.72 0.21 -9.32
N LEU A 130 -21.39 -0.56 -8.48
CA LEU A 130 -21.89 -1.89 -8.81
C LEU A 130 -23.38 -1.81 -9.19
N PRO A 131 -23.90 -2.78 -9.96
CA PRO A 131 -25.33 -2.88 -10.28
C PRO A 131 -26.22 -2.99 -9.03
#